data_AF-A0A943ATR7-F1
#
_entry.id   AF-A0A943ATR7-F1
#
_cell.length_a   1.000
_cell.length_b   1.000
_cell.length_c   1.000
_cell.angle_alpha   90.00
_cell.angle_beta   90.00
_cell.angle_gamma   90.00
#
_symmetry.space_group_name_H-M   'P 1'
#
loop_
_entity.id
_entity.type
_entity.pdbx_description
1 polymer ?
#
loop_
_entity_poly.entity_id
_entity_poly.type
_entity_poly.pdbx_seq_one_letter_code
_entity_poly.pdbx_strand_id
1 'polypeptide(L)'
;MKLITRFLYLSAAGIMLLTSCAKEQTESYDKFENQALEAWMTQNRRELLKNYQSEGGYYVEILDAGNPEAKPVNDTACWVKFDFSGRDLSGNIVLTRRAHEAHQLGTFTKYTHYVPFYRYCGTENTSLMEGTFLAMRNTLHLDPDYAAGKGVDPEFLLREGSRVRLYLPSRVVGNGVEGDGGYEGQFDLSAKRPLIVEMEIRDTVKNPLEAEGSVVDAFCEANGGTVMFTKDGEDDSEKRPTDPEDAKHPYNRPERWVSACDTVAQLYVDVRYDPAKELAGDKFTFSFPVGSERNEPYNVGFEPYNGSDLEKKIAEALVKRFHGEGDDAEPYKGVADLEADSVGMEGTANIWYIGRFLDGFIFDTNIDEVKQIIYGEVRKTGSAHPYDVQNPDLITAFYYTVPHLKYGQWAALVTTSTNAYGTTGKSGGSSTSTSSNGYTSSYYDYLNYLNYSQMYYGNNGYYGGYYNDYYGYGGMGNYGYYGGYYGGYGDYYDSGETTTTTEVYTDIPAFTPLIFQFYIEPADE
;
A
#
# COMPACT_ATOMS: atom_id res chain seq x y z
N MET A 1 -63.23 -50.49 45.95
CA MET A 1 -63.61 -49.12 45.49
C MET A 1 -63.31 -48.12 46.59
N LYS A 2 -62.67 -47.00 46.22
CA LYS A 2 -62.73 -45.63 46.79
C LYS A 2 -62.39 -45.47 48.28
N LEU A 3 -61.21 -44.90 48.59
CA LEU A 3 -60.84 -43.46 48.67
C LEU A 3 -61.07 -42.88 50.08
N ILE A 4 -59.93 -42.52 50.68
CA ILE A 4 -59.61 -41.94 52.00
C ILE A 4 -58.67 -40.75 51.66
N THR A 5 -58.54 -39.61 52.33
CA THR A 5 -59.19 -38.95 53.48
C THR A 5 -58.51 -37.55 53.63
N ARG A 6 -59.29 -36.57 54.13
CA ARG A 6 -59.00 -35.33 54.88
C ARG A 6 -57.58 -34.72 54.97
N PHE A 7 -57.49 -33.46 54.56
CA PHE A 7 -57.18 -32.24 55.35
C PHE A 7 -56.61 -32.38 56.79
N LEU A 8 -55.39 -31.85 57.04
CA LEU A 8 -55.07 -30.67 57.91
C LEU A 8 -53.65 -30.69 58.56
N TYR A 9 -52.94 -29.58 58.35
CA TYR A 9 -52.01 -28.82 59.21
C TYR A 9 -50.57 -29.29 59.58
N LEU A 10 -49.66 -28.39 59.19
CA LEU A 10 -48.50 -27.81 59.90
C LEU A 10 -47.18 -28.59 60.11
N SER A 11 -46.10 -27.85 59.85
CA SER A 11 -44.73 -27.92 60.40
C SER A 11 -43.66 -28.61 59.55
N ALA A 12 -42.84 -27.78 58.91
CA ALA A 12 -41.37 -27.71 59.00
C ALA A 12 -40.50 -28.98 58.91
N ALA A 13 -39.37 -28.75 58.22
CA ALA A 13 -38.11 -29.50 58.21
C ALA A 13 -37.96 -30.60 57.15
N GLY A 14 -37.08 -30.31 56.18
CA GLY A 14 -36.61 -31.29 55.20
C GLY A 14 -35.91 -30.63 54.01
N ILE A 15 -34.87 -29.83 54.29
CA ILE A 15 -33.90 -29.40 53.27
C ILE A 15 -33.28 -30.66 52.66
N MET A 16 -33.67 -31.00 51.44
CA MET A 16 -32.85 -31.84 50.56
C MET A 16 -32.32 -30.94 49.44
N LEU A 17 -31.11 -30.45 49.68
CA LEU A 17 -30.18 -29.97 48.67
C LEU A 17 -29.93 -31.11 47.67
N LEU A 18 -30.74 -31.16 46.61
CA LEU A 18 -30.29 -31.73 45.35
C LEU A 18 -29.66 -30.60 44.57
N THR A 19 -28.37 -30.38 44.85
CA THR A 19 -27.47 -29.69 43.93
C THR A 19 -27.46 -30.48 42.63
N SER A 20 -28.35 -30.13 41.70
CA SER A 20 -28.18 -30.48 40.31
C SER A 20 -26.97 -29.69 39.83
N CYS A 21 -25.79 -30.29 40.00
CA CYS A 21 -24.62 -29.93 39.22
C CYS A 21 -24.96 -30.34 37.77
N ALA A 22 -25.76 -29.52 37.09
CA ALA A 22 -25.65 -29.40 35.66
C ALA A 22 -24.21 -28.96 35.42
N LYS A 23 -23.33 -29.91 35.06
CA LYS A 23 -22.09 -29.56 34.39
C LYS A 23 -22.52 -28.81 33.14
N GLU A 24 -22.45 -27.48 33.18
CA GLU A 24 -22.22 -26.71 31.97
C GLU A 24 -20.88 -27.22 31.43
N GLN A 25 -20.95 -28.23 30.56
CA GLN A 25 -19.90 -28.41 29.58
C GLN A 25 -20.00 -27.17 28.70
N THR A 26 -19.23 -26.16 29.04
CA THR A 26 -18.85 -25.09 28.12
C THR A 26 -18.04 -25.75 27.01
N GLU A 27 -18.73 -26.44 26.10
CA GLU A 27 -18.17 -26.76 24.79
C GLU A 27 -17.63 -25.44 24.24
N SER A 28 -16.32 -25.40 23.95
CA SER A 28 -15.70 -24.15 23.53
C SER A 28 -16.37 -23.67 22.26
N TYR A 29 -16.54 -22.35 22.13
CA TYR A 29 -17.13 -21.71 20.95
C TYR A 29 -16.55 -22.31 19.64
N ASP A 30 -15.24 -22.52 19.61
CA ASP A 30 -14.52 -23.11 18.48
C ASP A 30 -15.05 -24.49 18.07
N LYS A 31 -15.46 -25.32 19.04
CA LYS A 31 -16.03 -26.64 18.75
C LYS A 31 -17.37 -26.52 18.02
N PHE A 32 -18.24 -25.61 18.47
CA PHE A 32 -19.52 -25.36 17.82
C PHE A 32 -19.34 -24.74 16.44
N GLU A 33 -18.42 -23.80 16.30
CA GLU A 33 -18.13 -23.17 15.00
C GLU A 33 -17.58 -24.19 14.00
N ASN A 34 -16.64 -25.05 14.41
CA ASN A 34 -16.11 -26.10 13.54
C ASN A 34 -17.21 -27.06 13.07
N GLN A 35 -18.12 -27.46 13.97
CA GLN A 35 -19.28 -28.28 13.59
C GLN A 35 -20.23 -27.56 12.63
N ALA A 36 -20.48 -26.26 12.84
CA ALA A 36 -21.31 -25.45 11.96
C ALA A 36 -20.67 -25.29 10.57
N LEU A 37 -19.36 -25.04 10.51
CA LEU A 37 -18.61 -24.93 9.27
C LEU A 37 -18.57 -26.28 8.53
N GLU A 38 -18.32 -27.40 9.21
CA GLU A 38 -18.37 -28.74 8.62
C GLU A 38 -19.78 -29.07 8.08
N ALA A 39 -20.84 -28.70 8.80
CA ALA A 39 -22.21 -28.87 8.32
C ALA A 39 -22.49 -28.02 7.07
N TRP A 40 -22.02 -26.77 7.04
CA TRP A 40 -22.10 -25.92 5.85
C TRP A 40 -21.32 -26.51 4.68
N MET A 41 -20.10 -27.01 4.91
CA MET A 41 -19.28 -27.68 3.89
C MET A 41 -19.95 -28.95 3.37
N THR A 42 -20.61 -29.72 4.24
CA THR A 42 -21.35 -30.93 3.84
C THR A 42 -22.50 -30.62 2.89
N GLN A 43 -23.17 -29.47 3.10
CA GLN A 43 -24.29 -29.05 2.27
C GLN A 43 -23.84 -28.40 0.95
N ASN A 44 -22.76 -27.61 0.98
CA ASN A 44 -22.39 -26.75 -0.14
C ASN A 44 -21.19 -27.27 -0.95
N ARG A 45 -20.24 -27.96 -0.32
CA ARG A 45 -18.92 -28.31 -0.85
C ARG A 45 -18.48 -29.73 -0.44
N ARG A 46 -19.37 -30.71 -0.60
CA ARG A 46 -19.19 -32.09 -0.09
C ARG A 46 -17.91 -32.76 -0.58
N GLU A 47 -17.49 -32.44 -1.79
CA GLU A 47 -16.26 -32.92 -2.43
C GLU A 47 -14.98 -32.49 -1.70
N LEU A 48 -15.03 -31.42 -0.90
CA LEU A 48 -13.87 -30.86 -0.20
C LEU A 48 -13.74 -31.31 1.26
N LEU A 49 -14.70 -32.09 1.78
CA LEU A 49 -14.72 -32.47 3.21
C LEU A 49 -13.43 -33.17 3.67
N LYS A 50 -12.77 -33.88 2.76
CA LYS A 50 -11.52 -34.57 3.03
C LYS A 50 -10.26 -33.73 2.76
N ASN A 51 -10.40 -32.52 2.23
CA ASN A 51 -9.33 -31.53 2.10
C ASN A 51 -9.24 -30.64 3.36
N TYR A 52 -9.58 -31.19 4.52
CA TYR A 52 -9.56 -30.51 5.81
C TYR A 52 -8.13 -30.41 6.33
N GLN A 53 -7.72 -29.19 6.69
CA GLN A 53 -6.41 -28.90 7.28
C GLN A 53 -6.56 -28.85 8.80
N SER A 54 -5.98 -29.82 9.49
CA SER A 54 -6.13 -29.95 10.96
C SER A 54 -5.52 -28.78 11.72
N GLU A 55 -4.38 -28.29 11.25
CA GLU A 55 -3.76 -27.04 11.69
C GLU A 55 -4.57 -25.86 11.13
N GLY A 56 -5.19 -25.09 12.02
CA GLY A 56 -6.10 -24.00 11.64
C GLY A 56 -7.55 -24.43 11.40
N GLY A 57 -7.84 -25.69 11.04
CA GLY A 57 -9.19 -26.26 10.90
C GLY A 57 -10.00 -25.68 9.76
N TYR A 58 -9.34 -25.41 8.64
CA TYR A 58 -9.95 -24.86 7.44
C TYR A 58 -10.00 -25.91 6.32
N TYR A 59 -10.74 -25.62 5.27
CA TYR A 59 -10.80 -26.47 4.07
C TYR A 59 -10.19 -25.75 2.88
N VAL A 60 -9.61 -26.51 1.95
CA VAL A 60 -8.93 -25.98 0.77
C VAL A 60 -9.55 -26.53 -0.51
N GLU A 61 -9.80 -25.62 -1.44
CA GLU A 61 -10.09 -25.88 -2.85
C GLU A 61 -8.96 -25.38 -3.73
N ILE A 62 -8.46 -26.23 -4.62
CA ILE A 62 -7.49 -25.85 -5.65
C ILE A 62 -8.23 -25.41 -6.91
N LEU A 63 -8.14 -24.12 -7.22
CA LEU A 63 -8.70 -23.53 -8.44
C LEU A 63 -7.70 -23.61 -9.58
N ASP A 64 -6.43 -23.30 -9.31
CA ASP A 64 -5.30 -23.46 -10.20
C ASP A 64 -4.06 -23.93 -9.42
N ALA A 65 -3.30 -24.86 -9.98
CA ALA A 65 -2.08 -25.37 -9.35
C ALA A 65 -0.93 -24.35 -9.42
N GLY A 66 -0.95 -23.43 -10.39
CA GLY A 66 0.13 -22.48 -10.62
C GLY A 66 1.31 -23.06 -11.40
N ASN A 67 2.42 -22.33 -11.37
CA ASN A 67 3.63 -22.66 -12.10
C ASN A 67 4.38 -23.82 -11.40
N PRO A 68 4.50 -25.00 -12.03
CA PRO A 68 5.17 -26.16 -11.42
C PRO A 68 6.68 -25.96 -11.25
N GLU A 69 7.30 -25.08 -12.06
CA GLU A 69 8.72 -24.77 -12.01
C GLU A 69 9.05 -23.70 -10.96
N ALA A 70 8.05 -22.92 -10.53
CA ALA A 70 8.22 -21.94 -9.47
C ALA A 70 8.43 -22.64 -8.13
N LYS A 71 9.30 -22.08 -7.28
CA LYS A 71 9.49 -22.61 -5.94
C LYS A 71 8.24 -22.41 -5.07
N PRO A 72 7.98 -23.31 -4.11
CA PRO A 72 6.94 -23.09 -3.11
C PRO A 72 7.14 -21.77 -2.37
N VAL A 73 6.05 -21.11 -1.98
CA VAL A 73 6.08 -19.95 -1.10
C VAL A 73 6.82 -20.28 0.20
N ASN A 74 6.71 -21.52 0.68
CA ASN A 74 7.34 -21.93 1.92
C ASN A 74 8.83 -22.29 1.84
N ASP A 75 9.45 -22.27 0.65
CA ASP A 75 10.89 -22.55 0.41
C ASP A 75 11.79 -21.70 1.32
N THR A 76 11.45 -20.42 1.49
CA THR A 76 12.17 -19.49 2.34
C THR A 76 11.24 -18.38 2.82
N ALA A 77 11.70 -17.58 3.79
CA ALA A 77 10.99 -16.35 4.14
C ALA A 77 11.04 -15.38 2.94
N CYS A 78 9.89 -14.84 2.56
CA CYS A 78 9.80 -13.96 1.40
C CYS A 78 8.66 -12.96 1.57
N TRP A 79 8.63 -11.96 0.70
CA TRP A 79 7.47 -11.11 0.48
C TRP A 79 6.60 -11.73 -0.60
N VAL A 80 5.31 -11.85 -0.35
CA VAL A 80 4.38 -12.47 -1.28
C VAL A 80 3.49 -11.39 -1.84
N LYS A 81 3.41 -11.30 -3.18
CA LYS A 81 2.34 -10.57 -3.86
C LYS A 81 1.20 -11.55 -4.08
N PHE A 82 0.01 -11.26 -3.58
CA PHE A 82 -1.14 -12.14 -3.79
C PHE A 82 -2.44 -11.35 -3.91
N ASP A 83 -3.23 -11.73 -4.91
CA ASP A 83 -4.58 -11.20 -5.06
C ASP A 83 -5.50 -11.82 -3.99
N PHE A 84 -6.52 -11.08 -3.56
CA PHE A 84 -7.35 -11.46 -2.42
C PHE A 84 -8.80 -10.96 -2.59
N SER A 85 -9.74 -11.87 -2.32
CA SER A 85 -11.16 -11.58 -2.16
C SER A 85 -11.73 -12.40 -1.00
N GLY A 86 -12.23 -11.73 0.03
CA GLY A 86 -12.85 -12.31 1.21
C GLY A 86 -14.37 -12.18 1.14
N ARG A 87 -15.07 -13.29 1.40
CA ARG A 87 -16.54 -13.39 1.36
C ARG A 87 -17.10 -14.04 2.62
N ASP A 88 -18.27 -13.62 3.06
CA ASP A 88 -19.02 -14.38 4.07
C ASP A 88 -19.53 -15.73 3.51
N LEU A 89 -20.11 -16.58 4.37
CA LEU A 89 -20.67 -17.87 3.93
C LEU A 89 -21.90 -17.75 3.01
N SER A 90 -22.49 -16.57 2.89
CA SER A 90 -23.57 -16.29 1.93
C SER A 90 -23.03 -15.86 0.56
N GLY A 91 -21.71 -15.64 0.45
CA GLY A 91 -21.03 -15.22 -0.76
C GLY A 91 -20.88 -13.71 -0.93
N ASN A 92 -21.33 -12.92 0.05
CA ASN A 92 -21.19 -11.47 0.03
C ASN A 92 -19.73 -11.09 0.21
N ILE A 93 -19.20 -10.21 -0.63
CA ILE A 93 -17.83 -9.72 -0.49
C ILE A 93 -17.77 -8.80 0.72
N VAL A 94 -16.73 -9.01 1.51
CA VAL A 94 -16.37 -8.24 2.69
C VAL A 94 -15.14 -7.38 2.42
N LEU A 95 -14.18 -7.92 1.68
CA LEU A 95 -12.95 -7.23 1.28
C LEU A 95 -12.51 -7.76 -0.08
N THR A 96 -12.10 -6.89 -1.00
CA THR A 96 -11.53 -7.33 -2.29
C THR A 96 -10.43 -6.40 -2.77
N ARG A 97 -9.37 -6.98 -3.31
CA ARG A 97 -8.30 -6.28 -4.04
C ARG A 97 -8.58 -6.21 -5.54
N ARG A 98 -9.72 -6.74 -6.01
CA ARG A 98 -10.10 -6.83 -7.42
C ARG A 98 -11.06 -5.71 -7.80
N ALA A 99 -10.61 -4.83 -8.70
CA ALA A 99 -11.43 -3.73 -9.20
C ALA A 99 -12.77 -4.19 -9.81
N HIS A 100 -12.79 -5.30 -10.56
CA HIS A 100 -14.02 -5.77 -11.21
C HIS A 100 -15.07 -6.25 -10.21
N GLU A 101 -14.66 -6.84 -9.09
CA GLU A 101 -15.57 -7.24 -8.01
C GLU A 101 -16.11 -6.01 -7.28
N ALA A 102 -15.24 -5.05 -6.94
CA ALA A 102 -15.65 -3.78 -6.34
C ALA A 102 -16.64 -3.02 -7.26
N HIS A 103 -16.39 -3.03 -8.57
CA HIS A 103 -17.25 -2.37 -9.54
C HIS A 103 -18.61 -3.05 -9.65
N GLN A 104 -18.65 -4.38 -9.65
CA GLN A 104 -19.91 -5.14 -9.67
C GLN A 104 -20.78 -4.85 -8.45
N LEU A 105 -20.16 -4.55 -7.30
CA LEU A 105 -20.85 -4.25 -6.04
C LEU A 105 -21.18 -2.78 -5.84
N GLY A 106 -20.69 -1.91 -6.72
CA GLY A 106 -20.81 -0.45 -6.57
C GLY A 106 -19.94 0.13 -5.46
N THR A 107 -18.93 -0.60 -4.97
CA THR A 107 -17.94 -0.11 -3.99
C THR A 107 -16.63 0.36 -4.66
N PHE A 108 -16.53 0.25 -5.98
CA PHE A 108 -15.39 0.75 -6.73
C PHE A 108 -15.22 2.26 -6.56
N THR A 109 -13.97 2.68 -6.34
CA THR A 109 -13.59 4.09 -6.23
C THR A 109 -12.32 4.37 -7.01
N LYS A 110 -12.25 5.58 -7.59
CA LYS A 110 -11.11 6.07 -8.38
C LYS A 110 -9.89 6.42 -7.52
N TYR A 111 -10.08 6.50 -6.20
CA TYR A 111 -9.03 6.76 -5.22
C TYR A 111 -8.26 5.50 -4.79
N THR A 112 -8.63 4.34 -5.32
CA THR A 112 -8.12 3.06 -4.83
C THR A 112 -7.28 2.37 -5.88
N HIS A 113 -6.05 2.06 -5.49
CA HIS A 113 -5.13 1.33 -6.33
C HIS A 113 -5.36 -0.19 -6.18
N TYR A 114 -6.34 -0.73 -6.89
CA TYR A 114 -6.67 -2.17 -6.86
C TYR A 114 -5.55 -3.05 -7.44
N VAL A 115 -4.59 -3.37 -6.59
CA VAL A 115 -3.47 -4.29 -6.86
C VAL A 115 -3.38 -5.37 -5.79
N PRO A 116 -2.73 -6.52 -6.08
CA PRO A 116 -2.45 -7.56 -5.10
C PRO A 116 -1.88 -7.02 -3.79
N PHE A 117 -2.18 -7.69 -2.68
CA PHE A 117 -1.47 -7.43 -1.43
C PHE A 117 0.01 -7.74 -1.60
N TYR A 118 0.87 -6.96 -0.94
CA TYR A 118 2.29 -7.24 -0.82
C TYR A 118 2.67 -7.26 0.67
N ARG A 119 2.97 -8.46 1.17
CA ARG A 119 3.12 -8.72 2.62
C ARG A 119 4.23 -9.73 2.89
N TYR A 120 4.87 -9.60 4.04
CA TYR A 120 5.94 -10.49 4.47
C TYR A 120 5.38 -11.83 4.97
N CYS A 121 5.81 -12.91 4.35
CA CYS A 121 5.51 -14.30 4.71
C CYS A 121 6.78 -14.95 5.30
N GLY A 122 6.98 -14.76 6.60
CA GLY A 122 8.10 -15.32 7.34
C GLY A 122 7.87 -16.77 7.80
N THR A 123 8.79 -17.28 8.61
CA THR A 123 8.58 -18.53 9.36
C THR A 123 7.57 -18.38 10.49
N GLU A 124 7.40 -17.16 10.98
CA GLU A 124 6.38 -16.75 11.94
C GLU A 124 5.45 -15.72 11.29
N ASN A 125 4.18 -15.71 11.69
CA ASN A 125 3.20 -14.79 11.14
C ASN A 125 3.24 -13.45 11.88
N THR A 126 3.58 -12.38 11.16
CA THR A 126 3.60 -11.01 11.69
C THR A 126 2.77 -10.03 10.89
N SER A 127 2.25 -10.42 9.72
CA SER A 127 1.65 -9.47 8.77
C SER A 127 0.45 -10.00 7.98
N LEU A 128 0.14 -11.29 8.06
CA LEU A 128 -0.89 -11.95 7.27
C LEU A 128 -2.08 -12.38 8.15
N MET A 129 -3.25 -12.50 7.53
CA MET A 129 -4.36 -13.24 8.14
C MET A 129 -3.91 -14.68 8.37
N GLU A 130 -4.11 -15.20 9.59
CA GLU A 130 -3.59 -16.51 10.01
C GLU A 130 -3.95 -17.63 9.04
N GLY A 131 -5.19 -17.69 8.56
CA GLY A 131 -5.61 -18.71 7.59
C GLY A 131 -4.86 -18.65 6.27
N THR A 132 -4.55 -17.45 5.78
CA THR A 132 -3.75 -17.27 4.55
C THR A 132 -2.27 -17.61 4.78
N PHE A 133 -1.72 -17.25 5.94
CA PHE A 133 -0.37 -17.61 6.33
C PHE A 133 -0.19 -19.12 6.40
N LEU A 134 -1.09 -19.82 7.11
CA LEU A 134 -1.07 -21.28 7.21
C LEU A 134 -1.18 -21.93 5.82
N ALA A 135 -2.05 -21.41 4.96
CA ALA A 135 -2.20 -21.92 3.60
C ALA A 135 -0.92 -21.76 2.76
N MET A 136 -0.20 -20.64 2.93
CA MET A 136 1.06 -20.35 2.23
C MET A 136 2.26 -21.13 2.79
N ARG A 137 2.28 -21.42 4.10
CA ARG A 137 3.45 -21.99 4.80
C ARG A 137 3.39 -23.50 4.97
N ASN A 138 2.20 -24.07 5.09
CA ASN A 138 2.04 -25.50 5.37
C ASN A 138 1.93 -26.34 4.10
N THR A 139 2.30 -27.61 4.21
CA THR A 139 1.90 -28.62 3.24
C THR A 139 0.40 -28.84 3.36
N LEU A 140 -0.32 -28.60 2.27
CA LEU A 140 -1.77 -28.78 2.20
C LEU A 140 -2.06 -30.24 1.87
N HIS A 141 -2.84 -30.89 2.72
CA HIS A 141 -3.21 -32.28 2.54
C HIS A 141 -4.57 -32.38 1.83
N LEU A 142 -4.56 -32.98 0.64
CA LEU A 142 -5.73 -33.16 -0.22
C LEU A 142 -6.16 -34.63 -0.22
N ASP A 143 -7.45 -34.88 -0.46
CA ASP A 143 -7.92 -36.23 -0.73
C ASP A 143 -7.25 -36.80 -2.00
N PRO A 144 -6.75 -38.05 -1.98
CA PRO A 144 -6.06 -38.62 -3.13
C PRO A 144 -6.89 -38.66 -4.42
N ASP A 145 -8.20 -38.92 -4.32
CA ASP A 145 -9.07 -38.97 -5.50
C ASP A 145 -9.32 -37.54 -6.03
N TYR A 146 -9.50 -36.56 -5.14
CA TYR A 146 -9.58 -35.15 -5.49
C TYR A 146 -8.30 -34.65 -6.18
N ALA A 147 -7.14 -34.93 -5.59
CA ALA A 147 -5.83 -34.51 -6.10
C ALA A 147 -5.54 -35.11 -7.47
N ALA A 148 -5.80 -36.42 -7.64
CA ALA A 148 -5.69 -37.10 -8.92
C ALA A 148 -6.62 -36.48 -9.99
N GLY A 149 -7.85 -36.13 -9.63
CA GLY A 149 -8.80 -35.45 -10.52
C GLY A 149 -8.37 -34.04 -10.94
N LYS A 150 -7.53 -33.39 -10.12
CA LYS A 150 -6.93 -32.07 -10.41
C LYS A 150 -5.55 -32.16 -11.07
N GLY A 151 -4.97 -33.36 -11.18
CA GLY A 151 -3.62 -33.56 -11.70
C GLY A 151 -2.53 -32.99 -10.79
N VAL A 152 -2.77 -32.94 -9.48
CA VAL A 152 -1.82 -32.44 -8.47
C VAL A 152 -1.46 -33.52 -7.46
N ASP A 153 -0.39 -33.31 -6.72
CA ASP A 153 -0.01 -34.20 -5.61
C ASP A 153 -0.97 -34.05 -4.42
N PRO A 154 -1.34 -35.13 -3.71
CA PRO A 154 -2.08 -35.04 -2.45
C PRO A 154 -1.42 -34.17 -1.38
N GLU A 155 -0.09 -34.02 -1.42
CA GLU A 155 0.66 -33.02 -0.64
C GLU A 155 0.97 -31.82 -1.53
N PHE A 156 0.17 -30.76 -1.38
CA PHE A 156 0.22 -29.59 -2.24
C PHE A 156 0.87 -28.40 -1.52
N LEU A 157 1.70 -27.65 -2.24
CA LEU A 157 2.34 -26.43 -1.75
C LEU A 157 2.02 -25.28 -2.71
N LEU A 158 1.60 -24.16 -2.15
CA LEU A 158 1.33 -22.96 -2.95
C LEU A 158 2.62 -22.44 -3.58
N ARG A 159 2.53 -22.05 -4.84
CA ARG A 159 3.59 -21.51 -5.69
C ARG A 159 3.05 -20.28 -6.42
N GLU A 160 3.92 -19.56 -7.10
CA GLU A 160 3.50 -18.53 -8.04
C GLU A 160 2.47 -19.07 -9.04
N GLY A 161 1.39 -18.33 -9.25
CA GLY A 161 0.23 -18.74 -10.05
C GLY A 161 -0.77 -19.66 -9.33
N SER A 162 -0.44 -20.21 -8.15
CA SER A 162 -1.41 -21.04 -7.42
C SER A 162 -2.60 -20.20 -7.02
N ARG A 163 -3.80 -20.66 -7.39
CA ARG A 163 -5.07 -20.03 -7.03
C ARG A 163 -5.88 -21.00 -6.20
N VAL A 164 -6.26 -20.56 -5.00
CA VAL A 164 -6.98 -21.39 -4.04
C VAL A 164 -8.18 -20.67 -3.46
N ARG A 165 -9.14 -21.46 -2.99
CA ARG A 165 -10.22 -20.98 -2.14
C ARG A 165 -10.16 -21.67 -0.79
N LEU A 166 -10.14 -20.88 0.27
CA LEU A 166 -10.03 -21.30 1.66
C LEU A 166 -11.36 -21.08 2.38
N TYR A 167 -11.79 -22.05 3.17
CA TYR A 167 -12.96 -21.94 4.04
C TYR A 167 -12.50 -21.88 5.48
N LEU A 168 -12.36 -20.66 5.99
CA LEU A 168 -11.65 -20.36 7.23
C LEU A 168 -12.64 -20.23 8.40
N PRO A 169 -12.44 -20.96 9.52
CA PRO A 169 -13.15 -20.67 10.76
C PRO A 169 -12.65 -19.35 11.37
N SER A 170 -13.46 -18.74 12.24
CA SER A 170 -13.17 -17.39 12.76
C SER A 170 -11.84 -17.29 13.51
N ARG A 171 -11.40 -18.38 14.15
CA ARG A 171 -10.13 -18.43 14.88
C ARG A 171 -8.89 -18.11 14.03
N VAL A 172 -8.92 -18.42 12.73
CA VAL A 172 -7.83 -18.10 11.79
C VAL A 172 -8.17 -16.91 10.87
N VAL A 173 -9.37 -16.36 10.98
CA VAL A 173 -9.74 -15.07 10.38
C VAL A 173 -9.33 -13.92 11.30
N GLY A 174 -9.49 -14.09 12.61
CA GLY A 174 -9.17 -13.08 13.62
C GLY A 174 -10.41 -12.33 14.12
N ASN A 175 -10.24 -11.05 14.45
CA ASN A 175 -11.26 -10.23 15.12
C ASN A 175 -12.31 -9.63 14.15
N GLY A 176 -12.56 -10.29 13.02
CA GLY A 176 -13.41 -9.78 11.94
C GLY A 176 -12.57 -9.32 10.75
N VAL A 177 -13.26 -8.92 9.67
CA VAL A 177 -12.65 -8.37 8.46
C VAL A 177 -13.46 -7.15 8.05
N GLU A 178 -12.75 -6.04 7.88
CA GLU A 178 -13.25 -4.77 7.40
C GLU A 178 -12.28 -4.29 6.33
N GLY A 179 -12.80 -3.67 5.28
CA GLY A 179 -12.00 -2.97 4.28
C GLY A 179 -12.00 -1.47 4.56
N ASP A 180 -10.93 -0.78 4.15
CA ASP A 180 -10.88 0.68 4.13
C ASP A 180 -10.25 1.12 2.81
N GLY A 181 -10.41 2.39 2.46
CA GLY A 181 -9.78 2.99 1.29
C GLY A 181 -10.25 2.38 -0.03
N GLY A 182 -11.51 1.92 -0.11
CA GLY A 182 -12.16 1.37 -1.30
C GLY A 182 -11.98 -0.14 -1.51
N TYR A 183 -11.32 -0.84 -0.60
CA TYR A 183 -11.21 -2.30 -0.64
C TYR A 183 -12.40 -3.00 0.04
N GLU A 184 -13.25 -2.25 0.71
CA GLU A 184 -14.45 -2.75 1.38
C GLU A 184 -15.46 -3.36 0.41
N GLY A 185 -16.10 -4.42 0.89
CA GLY A 185 -17.31 -4.95 0.32
C GLY A 185 -18.54 -4.17 0.75
N GLN A 186 -19.72 -4.71 0.46
CA GLN A 186 -20.99 -4.07 0.86
C GLN A 186 -21.27 -4.22 2.37
N PHE A 187 -20.56 -5.15 3.03
CA PHE A 187 -20.79 -5.50 4.43
C PHE A 187 -19.48 -5.87 5.11
N ASP A 188 -19.33 -5.47 6.37
CA ASP A 188 -18.22 -5.91 7.20
C ASP A 188 -18.49 -7.28 7.82
N LEU A 189 -17.41 -8.03 8.06
CA LEU A 189 -17.49 -9.30 8.77
C LEU A 189 -17.19 -9.06 10.25
N SER A 190 -18.22 -9.19 11.08
CA SER A 190 -18.04 -9.14 12.54
C SER A 190 -17.11 -10.24 13.04
N ALA A 191 -16.45 -9.99 14.19
CA ALA A 191 -15.68 -11.01 14.89
C ALA A 191 -16.47 -12.31 15.11
N LYS A 192 -15.74 -13.43 15.24
CA LYS A 192 -16.33 -14.76 15.44
C LYS A 192 -17.24 -15.20 14.29
N ARG A 193 -16.82 -14.92 13.06
CA ARG A 193 -17.48 -15.41 11.85
C ARG A 193 -16.49 -16.09 10.91
N PRO A 194 -16.90 -17.18 10.24
CA PRO A 194 -16.09 -17.80 9.20
C PRO A 194 -16.05 -16.94 7.94
N LEU A 195 -14.99 -17.12 7.15
CA LEU A 195 -14.72 -16.38 5.92
C LEU A 195 -14.31 -17.35 4.79
N ILE A 196 -14.81 -17.10 3.60
CA ILE A 196 -14.35 -17.72 2.36
C ILE A 196 -13.33 -16.78 1.73
N VAL A 197 -12.09 -17.21 1.62
CA VAL A 197 -11.03 -16.45 0.95
C VAL A 197 -10.74 -17.07 -0.40
N GLU A 198 -10.81 -16.29 -1.46
CA GLU A 198 -10.18 -16.62 -2.73
C GLU A 198 -8.91 -15.81 -2.88
N MET A 199 -7.79 -16.50 -3.14
CA MET A 199 -6.50 -15.85 -3.28
C MET A 199 -5.68 -16.50 -4.40
N GLU A 200 -4.82 -15.70 -5.02
CA GLU A 200 -3.90 -16.13 -6.07
C GLU A 200 -2.51 -15.58 -5.76
N ILE A 201 -1.50 -16.45 -5.70
CA ILE A 201 -0.11 -16.02 -5.54
C ILE A 201 0.36 -15.45 -6.86
N ARG A 202 0.70 -14.16 -6.88
CA ARG A 202 1.09 -13.43 -8.09
C ARG A 202 2.60 -13.41 -8.27
N ASP A 203 3.35 -13.33 -7.17
CA ASP A 203 4.82 -13.26 -7.18
C ASP A 203 5.37 -13.53 -5.76
N THR A 204 6.62 -13.96 -5.67
CA THR A 204 7.37 -14.10 -4.41
C THR A 204 8.74 -13.44 -4.51
N VAL A 205 8.99 -12.48 -3.62
CA VAL A 205 10.19 -11.62 -3.64
C VAL A 205 11.02 -11.86 -2.39
N LYS A 206 12.26 -12.32 -2.55
CA LYS A 206 13.17 -12.59 -1.41
C LYS A 206 13.80 -11.31 -0.86
N ASN A 207 14.22 -10.41 -1.75
CA ASN A 207 14.85 -9.15 -1.41
C ASN A 207 14.01 -8.00 -1.99
N PRO A 208 13.08 -7.41 -1.20
CA PRO A 208 12.19 -6.37 -1.71
C PRO A 208 12.92 -5.08 -2.05
N LEU A 209 14.04 -4.76 -1.38
CA LEU A 209 14.85 -3.57 -1.65
C LEU A 209 15.53 -3.66 -3.03
N GLU A 210 16.13 -4.81 -3.33
CA GLU A 210 16.76 -5.05 -4.63
C GLU A 210 15.72 -5.12 -5.76
N ALA A 211 14.57 -5.74 -5.50
CA ALA A 211 13.47 -5.79 -6.46
C ALA A 211 12.94 -4.39 -6.77
N GLU A 212 12.70 -3.57 -5.75
CA GLU A 212 12.28 -2.17 -5.89
C GLU A 212 13.32 -1.34 -6.66
N GLY A 213 14.60 -1.44 -6.29
CA GLY A 213 15.68 -0.73 -6.99
C GLY A 213 15.77 -1.12 -8.46
N SER A 214 15.64 -2.42 -8.77
CA SER A 214 15.63 -2.92 -10.15
C SER A 214 14.48 -2.34 -10.98
N VAL A 215 13.30 -2.14 -10.37
CA VAL A 215 12.16 -1.51 -11.05
C VAL A 215 12.43 -0.04 -11.33
N VAL A 216 13.05 0.69 -10.39
CA VAL A 216 13.42 2.10 -10.59
C VAL A 216 14.44 2.24 -11.73
N ASP A 217 15.51 1.45 -11.70
CA ASP A 217 16.56 1.48 -12.72
C ASP A 217 15.97 1.12 -14.10
N ALA A 218 15.15 0.07 -14.18
CA ALA A 218 14.47 -0.34 -15.41
C ALA A 218 13.50 0.72 -15.96
N PHE A 219 12.75 1.39 -15.08
CA PHE A 219 11.87 2.48 -15.48
C PHE A 219 12.66 3.61 -16.12
N CYS A 220 13.76 4.02 -15.49
CA CYS A 220 14.58 5.13 -15.99
C CYS A 220 15.27 4.79 -17.31
N GLU A 221 15.82 3.59 -17.43
CA GLU A 221 16.47 3.12 -18.66
C GLU A 221 15.47 3.09 -19.82
N ALA A 222 14.27 2.53 -19.62
CA ALA A 222 13.22 2.52 -20.63
C ALA A 222 12.68 3.92 -20.97
N ASN A 223 12.81 4.87 -20.06
CA ASN A 223 12.32 6.24 -20.20
C ASN A 223 13.44 7.26 -20.42
N GLY A 224 14.42 6.91 -21.26
CA GLY A 224 15.42 7.86 -21.76
C GLY A 224 16.80 7.74 -21.13
N GLY A 225 17.11 6.64 -20.43
CA GLY A 225 18.44 6.36 -19.92
C GLY A 225 18.82 7.14 -18.66
N THR A 226 19.81 6.61 -17.94
CA THR A 226 20.32 7.19 -16.68
C THR A 226 21.78 7.56 -16.77
N VAL A 227 22.18 8.59 -16.02
CA VAL A 227 23.59 8.83 -15.71
C VAL A 227 23.81 9.04 -14.22
N MET A 228 24.83 8.37 -13.69
CA MET A 228 25.26 8.50 -12.31
C MET A 228 26.31 9.58 -12.16
N PHE A 229 26.12 10.45 -11.17
CA PHE A 229 27.15 11.37 -10.73
C PHE A 229 27.78 10.93 -9.41
N THR A 230 29.11 11.00 -9.34
CA THR A 230 29.88 10.86 -8.10
C THR A 230 30.79 12.06 -7.91
N LYS A 231 31.30 12.23 -6.69
CA LYS A 231 32.23 13.32 -6.33
C LYS A 231 33.45 13.39 -7.25
N ASP A 232 34.05 12.24 -7.55
CA ASP A 232 35.32 12.14 -8.27
C ASP A 232 35.15 11.63 -9.71
N GLY A 233 33.98 11.07 -10.08
CA GLY A 233 33.71 10.54 -11.40
C GLY A 233 34.50 9.25 -11.67
N GLU A 234 34.27 8.23 -10.86
CA GLU A 234 34.94 6.92 -10.95
C GLU A 234 33.97 5.80 -11.41
N ASP A 235 34.52 4.70 -11.93
CA ASP A 235 33.75 3.61 -12.57
C ASP A 235 32.82 4.10 -13.69
N ASP A 236 31.65 3.50 -13.88
CA ASP A 236 30.64 3.89 -14.89
C ASP A 236 29.89 5.20 -14.52
N SER A 237 30.48 6.06 -13.65
CA SER A 237 29.90 7.33 -13.20
C SER A 237 30.69 8.55 -13.66
N GLU A 238 30.07 9.72 -13.64
CA GLU A 238 30.70 10.98 -14.04
C GLU A 238 30.80 11.96 -12.87
N LYS A 239 31.73 12.91 -12.95
CA LYS A 239 31.69 14.07 -12.07
C LYS A 239 30.63 15.05 -12.57
N ARG A 240 29.74 15.51 -11.69
CA ARG A 240 28.69 16.47 -12.06
C ARG A 240 29.31 17.80 -12.54
N PRO A 241 29.06 18.24 -13.79
CA PRO A 241 29.54 19.53 -14.26
C PRO A 241 28.89 20.67 -13.50
N THR A 242 29.66 21.72 -13.22
CA THR A 242 29.17 22.93 -12.53
C THR A 242 28.80 24.05 -13.50
N ASP A 243 29.33 24.02 -14.72
CA ASP A 243 29.05 25.00 -15.76
C ASP A 243 27.75 24.60 -16.49
N PRO A 244 26.68 25.42 -16.44
CA PRO A 244 25.43 25.14 -17.14
C PRO A 244 25.58 25.03 -18.66
N GLU A 245 26.63 25.60 -19.26
CA GLU A 245 26.90 25.54 -20.70
C GLU A 245 27.67 24.26 -21.11
N ASP A 246 28.13 23.46 -20.14
CA ASP A 246 28.80 22.20 -20.42
C ASP A 246 27.82 21.26 -21.15
N ALA A 247 28.26 20.64 -22.24
CA ALA A 247 27.44 19.67 -22.99
C ALA A 247 27.04 18.46 -22.13
N LYS A 248 27.84 18.13 -21.10
CA LYS A 248 27.54 17.09 -20.12
C LYS A 248 26.73 17.62 -18.93
N HIS A 249 26.41 18.90 -18.84
CA HIS A 249 25.55 19.40 -17.77
C HIS A 249 24.17 18.70 -17.84
N PRO A 250 23.51 18.41 -16.70
CA PRO A 250 22.15 17.82 -16.68
C PRO A 250 21.12 18.51 -17.58
N TYR A 251 21.32 19.79 -17.91
CA TYR A 251 20.44 20.58 -18.76
C TYR A 251 20.61 20.30 -20.26
N ASN A 252 21.76 19.74 -20.68
CA ASN A 252 22.16 19.70 -22.10
C ASN A 252 22.36 18.28 -22.65
N ARG A 253 22.29 17.26 -21.79
CA ARG A 253 22.56 15.87 -22.16
C ARG A 253 21.34 15.14 -22.75
N PRO A 254 21.55 14.09 -23.57
CA PRO A 254 20.45 13.32 -24.14
C PRO A 254 19.72 12.49 -23.09
N GLU A 255 20.43 11.91 -22.11
CA GLU A 255 19.84 11.06 -21.08
C GLU A 255 18.83 11.85 -20.25
N ARG A 256 17.67 11.25 -20.03
CA ARG A 256 16.58 11.89 -19.29
C ARG A 256 16.90 12.01 -17.81
N TRP A 257 17.46 10.94 -17.23
CA TRP A 257 17.61 10.81 -15.79
C TRP A 257 19.04 11.01 -15.34
N VAL A 258 19.22 11.79 -14.28
CA VAL A 258 20.51 11.91 -13.58
C VAL A 258 20.36 11.59 -12.10
N SER A 259 21.38 11.04 -11.46
CA SER A 259 21.35 10.86 -10.00
C SER A 259 21.24 12.22 -9.30
N ALA A 260 20.35 12.31 -8.30
CA ALA A 260 20.18 13.53 -7.53
C ALA A 260 21.45 13.89 -6.76
N CYS A 261 22.07 12.88 -6.14
CA CYS A 261 23.32 12.96 -5.40
C CYS A 261 24.11 11.64 -5.54
N ASP A 262 25.29 11.59 -4.93
CA ASP A 262 26.19 10.43 -4.93
C ASP A 262 26.02 9.54 -3.68
N THR A 263 25.18 9.95 -2.73
CA THR A 263 24.99 9.28 -1.43
C THR A 263 23.69 8.49 -1.34
N VAL A 264 22.75 8.70 -2.27
CA VAL A 264 21.44 8.04 -2.28
C VAL A 264 21.28 7.22 -3.55
N ALA A 265 21.17 5.91 -3.40
CA ALA A 265 20.94 5.00 -4.51
C ALA A 265 19.50 5.11 -5.04
N GLN A 266 19.33 4.90 -6.34
CA GLN A 266 18.04 4.89 -7.03
C GLN A 266 17.16 6.11 -6.72
N LEU A 267 17.78 7.30 -6.67
CA LEU A 267 17.10 8.58 -6.67
C LEU A 267 17.54 9.36 -7.92
N TYR A 268 16.66 9.38 -8.91
CA TYR A 268 16.93 10.03 -10.20
C TYR A 268 16.02 11.22 -10.44
N VAL A 269 16.53 12.20 -11.16
CA VAL A 269 15.83 13.44 -11.49
C VAL A 269 15.91 13.68 -12.98
N ASP A 270 14.76 13.95 -13.59
CA ASP A 270 14.64 14.60 -14.88
C ASP A 270 14.47 16.11 -14.63
N VAL A 271 15.59 16.83 -14.72
CA VAL A 271 15.61 18.30 -14.57
C VAL A 271 15.07 19.03 -15.80
N ARG A 272 14.79 18.31 -16.90
CA ARG A 272 14.35 18.88 -18.19
C ARG A 272 12.89 18.53 -18.50
N TYR A 273 12.20 17.90 -17.56
CA TYR A 273 10.79 17.54 -17.67
C TYR A 273 9.97 18.76 -18.12
N ASP A 274 9.09 18.55 -19.09
CA ASP A 274 8.26 19.60 -19.66
C ASP A 274 6.93 18.99 -20.13
N PRO A 275 5.78 19.35 -19.51
CA PRO A 275 4.49 18.82 -19.91
C PRO A 275 4.12 19.13 -21.37
N ALA A 276 4.65 20.21 -21.97
CA ALA A 276 4.41 20.51 -23.38
C ALA A 276 5.10 19.49 -24.32
N LYS A 277 6.25 18.95 -23.92
CA LYS A 277 6.94 17.91 -24.70
C LYS A 277 6.24 16.57 -24.63
N GLU A 278 5.52 16.27 -23.54
CA GLU A 278 4.67 15.07 -23.47
C GLU A 278 3.61 15.08 -24.59
N LEU A 279 3.02 16.25 -24.90
CA LEU A 279 2.07 16.42 -26.01
C LEU A 279 2.72 16.18 -27.38
N ALA A 280 4.04 16.42 -27.50
CA ALA A 280 4.83 16.15 -28.69
C ALA A 280 5.33 14.68 -28.77
N GLY A 281 4.99 13.84 -27.79
CA GLY A 281 5.33 12.42 -27.75
C GLY A 281 6.44 12.03 -26.78
N ASP A 282 7.06 12.99 -26.08
CA ASP A 282 8.10 12.76 -25.07
C ASP A 282 7.51 12.35 -23.71
N LYS A 283 6.51 11.46 -23.73
CA LYS A 283 5.75 11.06 -22.55
C LYS A 283 6.44 9.93 -21.78
N PHE A 284 6.16 9.82 -20.48
CA PHE A 284 6.52 8.62 -19.73
C PHE A 284 5.77 7.39 -20.27
N THR A 285 6.49 6.29 -20.37
CA THR A 285 5.96 4.97 -20.67
C THR A 285 5.96 4.17 -19.38
N PHE A 286 4.77 3.83 -18.89
CA PHE A 286 4.58 2.95 -17.72
C PHE A 286 4.62 1.47 -18.10
N SER A 287 5.17 1.17 -19.27
CA SER A 287 5.16 -0.15 -19.90
C SER A 287 6.58 -0.53 -20.30
N PHE A 288 7.34 -1.13 -19.38
CA PHE A 288 8.79 -1.28 -19.48
C PHE A 288 9.26 -2.67 -19.00
N PRO A 289 10.35 -3.22 -19.57
CA PRO A 289 10.87 -4.51 -19.16
C PRO A 289 11.50 -4.43 -17.76
N VAL A 290 11.29 -5.44 -16.92
CA VAL A 290 11.95 -5.59 -15.62
C VAL A 290 12.47 -7.03 -15.52
N GLY A 291 13.78 -7.21 -15.73
CA GLY A 291 14.37 -8.53 -15.85
C GLY A 291 13.75 -9.32 -17.01
N SER A 292 13.17 -10.50 -16.72
CA SER A 292 12.43 -11.32 -17.71
C SER A 292 10.95 -10.96 -17.81
N GLU A 293 10.46 -10.07 -16.95
CA GLU A 293 9.07 -9.65 -16.89
C GLU A 293 8.89 -8.25 -17.49
N ARG A 294 7.66 -7.76 -17.44
CA ARG A 294 7.29 -6.44 -17.94
C ARG A 294 6.33 -5.78 -16.97
N ASN A 295 6.64 -4.55 -16.57
CA ASN A 295 5.68 -3.68 -15.92
C ASN A 295 4.67 -3.21 -16.96
N GLU A 296 3.39 -3.17 -16.59
CA GLU A 296 2.33 -2.67 -17.46
C GLU A 296 1.64 -1.46 -16.83
N PRO A 297 1.10 -0.54 -17.63
CA PRO A 297 0.35 0.60 -17.13
C PRO A 297 -0.87 0.12 -16.36
N TYR A 298 -1.20 0.82 -15.27
CA TYR A 298 -2.37 0.52 -14.48
C TYR A 298 -3.64 0.66 -15.32
N ASN A 299 -4.35 -0.45 -15.50
CA ASN A 299 -5.57 -0.51 -16.28
C ASN A 299 -6.50 -1.56 -15.68
N VAL A 300 -7.61 -1.08 -15.14
CA VAL A 300 -8.67 -1.91 -14.54
C VAL A 300 -9.94 -1.96 -15.39
N GLY A 301 -9.91 -1.35 -16.58
CA GLY A 301 -11.05 -1.32 -17.49
C GLY A 301 -12.14 -0.31 -17.12
N PHE A 302 -11.94 0.48 -16.08
CA PHE A 302 -12.88 1.50 -15.59
C PHE A 302 -12.23 2.88 -15.59
N GLU A 303 -13.02 3.94 -15.81
CA GLU A 303 -12.48 5.30 -15.80
C GLU A 303 -11.85 5.66 -14.44
N PRO A 304 -10.72 6.39 -14.41
CA PRO A 304 -10.00 6.94 -15.57
C PRO A 304 -9.02 5.94 -16.23
N TYR A 305 -8.75 4.81 -15.57
CA TYR A 305 -7.76 3.79 -15.96
C TYR A 305 -8.37 2.65 -16.80
N ASN A 306 -8.91 3.02 -17.96
CA ASN A 306 -9.56 2.11 -18.92
C ASN A 306 -8.87 2.08 -20.29
N GLY A 307 -7.61 2.54 -20.37
CA GLY A 307 -6.88 2.72 -21.63
C GLY A 307 -7.18 4.03 -22.36
N SER A 308 -7.84 4.99 -21.70
CA SER A 308 -7.94 6.37 -22.21
C SER A 308 -6.56 7.06 -22.27
N ASP A 309 -6.41 8.06 -23.13
CA ASP A 309 -5.17 8.85 -23.23
C ASP A 309 -5.08 9.87 -22.08
N LEU A 310 -4.89 9.34 -20.87
CA LEU A 310 -4.87 10.09 -19.62
C LEU A 310 -3.71 11.09 -19.58
N GLU A 311 -2.51 10.66 -20.00
CA GLU A 311 -1.31 11.50 -20.01
C GLU A 311 -1.50 12.74 -20.88
N LYS A 312 -2.11 12.60 -22.07
CA LYS A 312 -2.41 13.75 -22.92
C LYS A 312 -3.31 14.77 -22.23
N LYS A 313 -4.39 14.32 -21.58
CA LYS A 313 -5.32 15.22 -20.87
C LYS A 313 -4.64 15.94 -19.71
N ILE A 314 -3.76 15.23 -19.00
CA ILE A 314 -2.99 15.81 -17.89
C ILE A 314 -2.03 16.86 -18.43
N ALA A 315 -1.24 16.53 -19.45
CA ALA A 315 -0.29 17.46 -20.06
C ALA A 315 -0.99 18.73 -20.60
N GLU A 316 -2.14 18.59 -21.28
CA GLU A 316 -2.97 19.72 -21.71
C GLU A 316 -3.41 20.60 -20.53
N ALA A 317 -3.87 19.99 -19.43
CA ALA A 317 -4.27 20.72 -18.23
C ALA A 317 -3.10 21.44 -17.54
N LEU A 318 -1.93 20.81 -17.48
CA LEU A 318 -0.72 21.41 -16.90
C LEU A 318 -0.25 22.61 -17.73
N VAL A 319 -0.17 22.46 -19.06
CA VAL A 319 0.22 23.56 -19.95
C VAL A 319 -0.76 24.73 -19.82
N LYS A 320 -2.07 24.45 -19.88
CA LYS A 320 -3.10 25.48 -19.70
C LYS A 320 -2.95 26.23 -18.37
N ARG A 321 -2.79 25.51 -17.26
CA ARG A 321 -2.76 26.09 -15.91
C ARG A 321 -1.54 26.99 -15.70
N PHE A 322 -0.37 26.53 -16.11
CA PHE A 322 0.89 27.17 -15.75
C PHE A 322 1.48 28.07 -16.84
N HIS A 323 1.10 27.85 -18.12
CA HIS A 323 1.67 28.55 -19.27
C HIS A 323 0.60 29.25 -20.15
N GLY A 324 -0.68 29.16 -19.75
CA GLY A 324 -1.80 29.81 -20.43
C GLY A 324 -2.29 29.09 -21.69
N GLU A 325 -3.22 29.72 -22.41
CA GLU A 325 -3.80 29.24 -23.68
C GLU A 325 -3.98 30.40 -24.67
N GLY A 326 -3.88 30.10 -25.97
CA GLY A 326 -4.14 31.07 -27.03
C GLY A 326 -2.98 32.05 -27.29
N ASP A 327 -3.30 33.26 -27.72
CA ASP A 327 -2.31 34.25 -28.18
C ASP A 327 -1.46 34.85 -27.03
N ASP A 328 -1.92 34.73 -25.78
CA ASP A 328 -1.24 35.22 -24.57
C ASP A 328 -0.46 34.12 -23.81
N ALA A 329 -0.36 32.91 -24.38
CA ALA A 329 0.37 31.81 -23.75
C ALA A 329 1.89 32.07 -23.77
N GLU A 330 2.53 31.96 -22.61
CA GLU A 330 3.99 32.01 -22.50
C GLU A 330 4.54 30.59 -22.39
N PRO A 331 5.08 30.01 -23.48
CA PRO A 331 5.55 28.64 -23.45
C PRO A 331 6.73 28.51 -22.49
N TYR A 332 6.77 27.39 -21.75
CA TYR A 332 7.91 27.04 -20.94
C TYR A 332 9.17 26.95 -21.81
N LYS A 333 10.17 27.77 -21.49
CA LYS A 333 11.42 27.83 -22.26
C LYS A 333 12.37 26.68 -21.94
N GLY A 334 12.07 25.90 -20.90
CA GLY A 334 12.97 24.87 -20.39
C GLY A 334 14.02 25.42 -19.42
N VAL A 335 14.60 24.54 -18.61
CA VAL A 335 15.55 24.91 -17.54
C VAL A 335 16.83 25.59 -18.04
N ALA A 336 17.27 25.27 -19.25
CA ALA A 336 18.48 25.84 -19.85
C ALA A 336 18.34 27.35 -20.11
N ASP A 337 17.19 27.77 -20.64
CA ASP A 337 16.87 29.17 -20.98
C ASP A 337 16.12 29.90 -19.85
N LEU A 338 15.98 29.26 -18.67
CA LEU A 338 15.28 29.82 -17.53
C LEU A 338 16.23 30.73 -16.72
N GLU A 339 16.01 32.03 -16.81
CA GLU A 339 16.71 33.07 -16.06
C GLU A 339 16.13 33.19 -14.64
N ALA A 340 16.45 32.22 -13.79
CA ALA A 340 16.05 32.20 -12.38
C ALA A 340 17.13 31.54 -11.53
N ASP A 341 17.22 31.98 -10.27
CA ASP A 341 18.10 31.38 -9.28
C ASP A 341 17.61 29.98 -8.87
N SER A 342 18.54 29.14 -8.42
CA SER A 342 18.19 27.89 -7.75
C SER A 342 17.50 28.18 -6.41
N VAL A 343 16.58 27.31 -5.98
CA VAL A 343 15.99 27.37 -4.63
C VAL A 343 17.09 27.40 -3.56
N GLY A 344 18.10 26.55 -3.70
CA GLY A 344 19.25 26.50 -2.79
C GLY A 344 18.97 25.73 -1.50
N MET A 345 20.04 25.47 -0.73
CA MET A 345 20.01 24.60 0.46
C MET A 345 19.30 25.19 1.68
N GLU A 346 19.01 26.48 1.66
CA GLU A 346 18.25 27.18 2.71
C GLU A 346 17.01 27.88 2.13
N GLY A 347 16.67 27.61 0.87
CA GLY A 347 15.57 28.25 0.18
C GLY A 347 14.22 27.63 0.51
N THR A 348 13.18 28.43 0.30
CA THR A 348 11.79 28.02 0.39
C THR A 348 11.16 28.05 -0.98
N ALA A 349 10.25 27.13 -1.26
CA ALA A 349 9.56 27.10 -2.55
C ALA A 349 8.10 26.71 -2.37
N ASN A 350 7.25 27.04 -3.33
CA ASN A 350 5.90 26.52 -3.43
C ASN A 350 5.87 25.48 -4.56
N ILE A 351 5.39 24.27 -4.24
CA ILE A 351 5.45 23.12 -5.15
C ILE A 351 4.05 22.67 -5.56
N TRP A 352 3.82 22.57 -6.86
CA TRP A 352 2.69 21.84 -7.42
C TRP A 352 3.15 20.47 -7.89
N TYR A 353 2.43 19.39 -7.59
CA TYR A 353 2.89 18.04 -7.88
C TYR A 353 1.79 17.08 -8.31
N ILE A 354 2.23 16.02 -8.99
CA ILE A 354 1.51 14.77 -9.23
C ILE A 354 2.40 13.65 -8.72
N GLY A 355 1.92 12.89 -7.73
CA GLY A 355 2.57 11.68 -7.22
C GLY A 355 1.95 10.44 -7.85
N ARG A 356 2.80 9.56 -8.42
CA ARG A 356 2.36 8.33 -9.07
C ARG A 356 3.16 7.12 -8.68
N PHE A 357 2.52 5.96 -8.79
CA PHE A 357 3.20 4.68 -8.91
C PHE A 357 3.87 4.55 -10.30
N LEU A 358 4.83 3.63 -10.43
CA LEU A 358 5.51 3.38 -11.71
C LEU A 358 4.67 2.61 -12.75
N ASP A 359 3.43 2.27 -12.41
CA ASP A 359 2.40 1.84 -13.37
C ASP A 359 1.52 3.02 -13.87
N GLY A 360 1.77 4.24 -13.39
CA GLY A 360 1.08 5.45 -13.81
C GLY A 360 -0.16 5.81 -13.00
N PHE A 361 -0.58 4.98 -12.03
CA PHE A 361 -1.66 5.35 -11.12
C PHE A 361 -1.26 6.55 -10.25
N ILE A 362 -2.08 7.60 -10.30
CA ILE A 362 -1.92 8.82 -9.50
C ILE A 362 -2.52 8.59 -8.13
N PHE A 363 -1.66 8.56 -7.10
CA PHE A 363 -2.10 8.36 -5.72
C PHE A 363 -2.40 9.68 -5.01
N ASP A 364 -1.79 10.78 -5.45
CA ASP A 364 -1.96 12.10 -4.86
C ASP A 364 -1.57 13.23 -5.84
N THR A 365 -2.24 14.38 -5.69
CA THR A 365 -1.89 15.62 -6.41
C THR A 365 -2.55 16.81 -5.74
N ASN A 366 -1.85 17.94 -5.69
CA ASN A 366 -2.42 19.21 -5.29
C ASN A 366 -2.96 20.04 -6.47
N ILE A 367 -2.91 19.55 -7.71
CA ILE A 367 -3.35 20.29 -8.91
C ILE A 367 -4.80 19.95 -9.24
N ASP A 368 -5.68 20.96 -9.25
CA ASP A 368 -7.13 20.74 -9.30
C ASP A 368 -7.64 20.17 -10.62
N GLU A 369 -7.08 20.59 -11.75
CA GLU A 369 -7.43 20.08 -13.06
C GLU A 369 -7.05 18.60 -13.18
N VAL A 370 -5.92 18.21 -12.58
CA VAL A 370 -5.50 16.80 -12.50
C VAL A 370 -6.46 16.02 -11.61
N LYS A 371 -6.80 16.53 -10.41
CA LYS A 371 -7.84 15.93 -9.55
C LYS A 371 -9.16 15.77 -10.30
N GLN A 372 -9.55 16.75 -11.12
CA GLN A 372 -10.79 16.70 -11.86
C GLN A 372 -10.77 15.60 -12.92
N ILE A 373 -9.66 15.46 -13.64
CA ILE A 373 -9.46 14.41 -14.64
C ILE A 373 -9.54 13.02 -14.01
N ILE A 374 -8.90 12.82 -12.85
CA ILE A 374 -8.76 11.49 -12.25
C ILE A 374 -9.91 11.12 -11.32
N TYR A 375 -10.39 12.05 -10.50
CA TYR A 375 -11.37 11.78 -9.44
C TYR A 375 -12.77 12.31 -9.76
N GLY A 376 -12.91 13.21 -10.74
CA GLY A 376 -14.19 13.84 -11.09
C GLY A 376 -14.39 15.16 -10.36
N GLU A 377 -15.36 15.26 -9.45
CA GLU A 377 -15.64 16.53 -8.77
C GLU A 377 -14.52 16.91 -7.77
N VAL A 378 -13.99 18.13 -7.90
CA VAL A 378 -12.95 18.65 -7.00
C VAL A 378 -13.60 19.11 -5.69
N ARG A 379 -13.47 18.30 -4.63
CA ARG A 379 -14.06 18.57 -3.32
C ARG A 379 -13.33 19.67 -2.52
N LYS A 380 -12.03 19.85 -2.78
CA LYS A 380 -11.16 20.80 -2.09
C LYS A 380 -10.15 21.38 -3.08
N THR A 381 -10.21 22.69 -3.27
CA THR A 381 -9.24 23.46 -4.05
C THR A 381 -7.84 23.20 -3.50
N GLY A 382 -6.92 22.88 -4.38
CA GLY A 382 -5.54 22.64 -4.07
C GLY A 382 -4.79 23.93 -3.83
N SER A 383 -3.77 23.84 -3.00
CA SER A 383 -2.78 24.88 -2.79
C SER A 383 -1.40 24.31 -3.07
N ALA A 384 -0.49 25.16 -3.53
CA ALA A 384 0.91 24.80 -3.62
C ALA A 384 1.39 24.31 -2.24
N HIS A 385 2.19 23.26 -2.26
CA HIS A 385 2.75 22.69 -1.05
C HIS A 385 4.02 23.48 -0.69
N PRO A 386 4.09 24.10 0.50
CA PRO A 386 5.27 24.85 0.88
C PRO A 386 6.43 23.88 1.17
N TYR A 387 7.53 24.12 0.49
CA TYR A 387 8.83 23.50 0.72
C TYR A 387 9.66 24.42 1.62
N ASP A 388 10.13 23.84 2.72
CA ASP A 388 11.18 24.37 3.57
C ASP A 388 12.00 23.18 4.07
N VAL A 389 13.31 23.38 4.19
CA VAL A 389 14.30 22.37 4.60
C VAL A 389 14.01 21.85 6.01
N GLN A 390 13.35 22.65 6.85
CA GLN A 390 12.95 22.26 8.20
C GLN A 390 11.60 21.54 8.26
N ASN A 391 10.85 21.46 7.16
CA ASN A 391 9.53 20.83 7.14
C ASN A 391 9.68 19.31 7.19
N PRO A 392 9.29 18.63 8.29
CA PRO A 392 9.43 17.18 8.43
C PRO A 392 8.39 16.38 7.62
N ASP A 393 7.38 17.04 7.06
CA ASP A 393 6.28 16.38 6.35
C ASP A 393 6.60 16.10 4.87
N LEU A 394 7.78 16.52 4.39
CA LEU A 394 8.25 16.29 3.03
C LEU A 394 8.90 14.91 2.89
N ILE A 395 8.75 14.32 1.70
CA ILE A 395 9.51 13.11 1.37
C ILE A 395 11.01 13.41 1.35
N THR A 396 11.81 12.45 1.83
CA THR A 396 13.26 12.60 1.91
C THR A 396 13.90 12.95 0.57
N ALA A 397 13.35 12.43 -0.53
CA ALA A 397 13.80 12.73 -1.89
C ALA A 397 13.83 14.24 -2.19
N PHE A 398 12.88 15.02 -1.68
CA PHE A 398 12.81 16.47 -1.97
C PHE A 398 14.03 17.23 -1.43
N TYR A 399 14.61 16.80 -0.30
CA TYR A 399 15.82 17.43 0.25
C TYR A 399 17.04 17.30 -0.68
N TYR A 400 17.09 16.24 -1.50
CA TYR A 400 18.18 16.01 -2.43
C TYR A 400 17.90 16.55 -3.84
N THR A 401 16.66 16.96 -4.13
CA THR A 401 16.27 17.41 -5.48
C THR A 401 15.94 18.88 -5.53
N VAL A 402 15.01 19.37 -4.72
CA VAL A 402 14.45 20.74 -4.78
C VAL A 402 15.51 21.84 -4.65
N PRO A 403 16.50 21.76 -3.74
CA PRO A 403 17.55 22.77 -3.63
C PRO A 403 18.34 23.02 -4.92
N HIS A 404 18.38 22.04 -5.82
CA HIS A 404 19.13 22.08 -7.06
C HIS A 404 18.29 22.51 -8.28
N LEU A 405 17.01 22.81 -8.07
CA LEU A 405 16.10 23.27 -9.13
C LEU A 405 15.96 24.80 -9.07
N LYS A 406 15.62 25.40 -10.20
CA LYS A 406 15.35 26.83 -10.35
C LYS A 406 13.89 27.16 -10.01
N TYR A 407 13.65 28.39 -9.55
CA TYR A 407 12.27 28.90 -9.47
C TYR A 407 11.64 28.97 -10.88
N GLY A 408 10.36 28.60 -11.00
CA GLY A 408 9.66 28.50 -12.29
C GLY A 408 10.00 27.24 -13.11
N GLN A 409 10.70 26.26 -12.54
CA GLN A 409 11.12 25.04 -13.23
C GLN A 409 10.10 23.91 -13.13
N TRP A 410 9.93 23.17 -14.22
CA TRP A 410 9.36 21.82 -14.22
C TRP A 410 10.46 20.77 -14.03
N ALA A 411 10.17 19.75 -13.20
CA ALA A 411 11.04 18.61 -12.99
C ALA A 411 10.22 17.34 -12.74
N ALA A 412 10.85 16.19 -12.90
CA ALA A 412 10.35 14.93 -12.37
C ALA A 412 11.44 14.24 -11.55
N LEU A 413 11.06 13.50 -10.51
CA LEU A 413 11.96 12.61 -9.79
C LEU A 413 11.34 11.25 -9.63
N VAL A 414 12.18 10.22 -9.60
CA VAL A 414 11.78 8.84 -9.34
C VAL A 414 12.66 8.27 -8.24
N THR A 415 12.04 7.54 -7.32
CA THR A 415 12.73 7.07 -6.13
C THR A 415 12.12 5.81 -5.54
N THR A 416 12.91 5.14 -4.73
CA THR A 416 12.50 4.01 -3.89
C THR A 416 11.73 4.48 -2.65
N SER A 417 10.95 3.56 -2.07
CA SER A 417 10.13 3.77 -0.88
C SER A 417 10.89 4.37 0.30
N THR A 418 12.16 4.01 0.49
CA THR A 418 13.01 4.49 1.59
C THR A 418 13.24 6.01 1.57
N ASN A 419 13.15 6.62 0.40
CA ASN A 419 13.28 8.08 0.22
C ASN A 419 11.92 8.78 0.05
N ALA A 420 10.83 8.03 0.18
CA ALA A 420 9.45 8.51 0.12
C ALA A 420 8.67 8.12 1.38
N TYR A 421 7.67 7.24 1.27
CA TYR A 421 6.77 6.86 2.37
C TYR A 421 7.25 5.67 3.21
N GLY A 422 8.53 5.31 3.12
CA GLY A 422 9.16 4.25 3.88
C GLY A 422 8.81 2.83 3.40
N THR A 423 9.54 1.85 3.93
CA THR A 423 9.40 0.44 3.53
C THR A 423 8.09 -0.21 4.00
N THR A 424 7.39 0.42 4.95
CA THR A 424 6.06 0.01 5.41
C THR A 424 4.94 0.47 4.47
N GLY A 425 5.20 1.50 3.66
CA GLY A 425 4.18 2.20 2.89
C GLY A 425 3.24 3.06 3.74
N LYS A 426 2.11 3.45 3.15
CA LYS A 426 1.07 4.30 3.78
C LYS A 426 -0.29 3.66 3.56
N SER A 427 -1.02 3.37 4.64
CA SER A 427 -2.37 2.84 4.53
C SER A 427 -3.30 3.86 3.87
N GLY A 428 -4.12 3.37 2.93
CA GLY A 428 -5.23 4.15 2.39
C GLY A 428 -6.34 4.27 3.43
N GLY A 429 -7.22 5.24 3.22
CA GLY A 429 -8.38 5.44 4.08
C GLY A 429 -9.13 6.71 3.75
N SER A 430 -10.18 7.00 4.52
CA SER A 430 -10.89 8.27 4.43
C SER A 430 -10.97 8.99 5.77
N SER A 431 -10.65 10.28 5.78
CA SER A 431 -10.85 11.14 6.95
C SER A 431 -12.02 12.06 6.68
N THR A 432 -13.06 11.95 7.50
CA THR A 432 -14.18 12.89 7.46
C THR A 432 -13.98 13.94 8.53
N SER A 433 -13.67 15.15 8.10
CA SER A 433 -13.51 16.30 8.98
C SER A 433 -14.78 17.15 8.97
N THR A 434 -15.38 17.28 10.14
CA THR A 434 -16.46 18.22 10.43
C THR A 434 -15.80 19.41 11.12
N SER A 435 -15.73 20.56 10.46
CA SER A 435 -14.98 21.70 11.01
C SER A 435 -15.69 22.33 12.21
N SER A 436 -15.10 22.14 13.40
CA SER A 436 -15.07 23.14 14.47
C SER A 436 -13.62 23.33 14.90
N ASN A 437 -13.16 24.59 14.97
CA ASN A 437 -11.75 24.94 15.17
C ASN A 437 -11.09 24.25 16.38
N GLY A 438 -9.95 23.59 16.17
CA GLY A 438 -8.95 23.40 17.24
C GLY A 438 -8.00 22.20 17.14
N TYR A 439 -6.73 22.53 16.87
CA TYR A 439 -5.47 21.93 17.36
C TYR A 439 -4.81 20.73 16.63
N THR A 440 -3.52 20.96 16.37
CA THR A 440 -2.49 20.15 15.69
C THR A 440 -1.72 19.25 16.68
N SER A 441 -1.51 17.97 16.32
CA SER A 441 -0.65 17.05 17.09
C SER A 441 0.84 17.31 16.82
N SER A 442 1.68 17.07 17.82
CA SER A 442 3.07 17.52 17.88
C SER A 442 4.10 16.39 17.79
N TYR A 443 5.29 16.76 17.29
CA TYR A 443 6.61 16.10 17.15
C TYR A 443 6.96 14.83 17.97
N TYR A 444 6.31 14.55 19.09
CA TYR A 444 6.62 13.40 19.95
C TYR A 444 6.11 12.05 19.41
N ASP A 445 5.09 12.04 18.55
CA ASP A 445 4.58 10.78 17.96
C ASP A 445 5.54 10.20 16.89
N TYR A 446 6.25 11.06 16.16
CA TYR A 446 7.24 10.67 15.16
C TYR A 446 8.47 9.97 15.76
N LEU A 447 8.92 10.38 16.95
CA LEU A 447 10.05 9.77 17.63
C LEU A 447 9.73 8.38 18.23
N ASN A 448 8.47 8.12 18.56
CA ASN A 448 8.02 6.77 18.96
C ASN A 448 7.94 5.83 17.74
N TYR A 449 7.53 6.34 16.57
CA TYR A 449 7.54 5.58 15.32
C TYR A 449 8.96 5.18 14.89
N LEU A 450 9.94 6.10 14.99
CA LEU A 450 11.35 5.82 14.69
C LEU A 450 12.02 4.85 15.68
N ASN A 451 11.62 4.84 16.96
CA ASN A 451 12.09 3.82 17.91
C ASN A 451 11.46 2.44 17.66
N TYR A 452 10.25 2.39 17.12
CA TYR A 452 9.58 1.14 16.76
C TYR A 452 10.19 0.51 15.50
N SER A 453 10.64 1.33 14.53
CA SER A 453 11.31 0.84 13.32
C SER A 453 12.74 0.34 13.57
N GLN A 454 13.49 0.96 14.49
CA GLN A 454 14.83 0.49 14.86
C GLN A 454 14.83 -0.81 15.69
N MET A 455 13.73 -1.16 16.35
CA MET A 455 13.63 -2.41 17.12
C MET A 455 13.44 -3.65 16.23
N TYR A 456 12.99 -3.49 14.98
CA TYR A 456 12.76 -4.60 14.05
C TYR A 456 14.01 -5.03 13.26
N TYR A 457 15.07 -4.22 13.24
CA TYR A 457 16.31 -4.50 12.49
C TYR A 457 17.59 -4.36 13.34
N GLY A 458 17.54 -4.82 14.59
CA GLY A 458 18.67 -4.75 15.52
C GLY A 458 19.11 -6.09 16.12
N ASN A 459 20.03 -6.77 15.44
CA ASN A 459 21.06 -7.65 16.01
C ASN A 459 20.71 -9.09 16.43
N ASN A 460 20.76 -10.05 15.49
CA ASN A 460 21.58 -11.26 15.67
C ASN A 460 22.03 -11.81 14.30
N GLY A 461 23.31 -12.16 14.20
CA GLY A 461 24.08 -12.20 12.97
C GLY A 461 23.89 -13.40 12.04
N TYR A 462 24.71 -13.35 10.98
CA TYR A 462 24.95 -14.31 9.90
C TYR A 462 24.13 -14.12 8.60
N TYR A 463 24.50 -13.10 7.82
CA TYR A 463 25.04 -13.26 6.47
C TYR A 463 25.80 -11.99 6.10
N GLY A 464 27.13 -12.05 6.31
CA GLY A 464 28.04 -11.01 5.86
C GLY A 464 28.53 -11.29 4.45
N GLY A 465 28.79 -10.21 3.71
CA GLY A 465 29.68 -10.20 2.56
C GLY A 465 29.02 -9.86 1.24
N TYR A 466 28.63 -8.59 1.06
CA TYR A 466 29.05 -7.70 -0.04
C TYR A 466 28.28 -6.38 0.18
N TYR A 467 28.98 -5.25 0.20
CA TYR A 467 28.52 -3.91 0.62
C TYR A 467 28.52 -3.66 2.14
N ASN A 468 29.72 -3.53 2.71
CA ASN A 468 29.94 -2.68 3.87
C ASN A 468 31.29 -1.99 3.73
N ASP A 469 31.27 -0.69 3.46
CA ASP A 469 32.25 0.29 3.96
C ASP A 469 31.79 1.70 3.54
N TYR A 470 30.77 2.24 4.21
CA TYR A 470 30.71 3.67 4.52
C TYR A 470 29.62 3.94 5.56
N TYR A 471 29.92 4.85 6.50
CA TYR A 471 29.10 5.33 7.62
C TYR A 471 29.23 4.59 8.95
N GLY A 472 30.21 5.05 9.74
CA GLY A 472 30.21 4.95 11.20
C GLY A 472 30.16 6.33 11.86
N TYR A 473 29.20 6.52 12.77
CA TYR A 473 29.20 7.40 13.97
C TYR A 473 27.78 7.30 14.59
N GLY A 474 27.48 7.23 15.89
CA GLY A 474 28.25 7.38 17.13
C GLY A 474 27.35 7.99 18.22
N GLY A 475 26.64 7.15 19.00
CA GLY A 475 26.40 7.24 20.47
C GLY A 475 25.59 8.37 21.16
N MET A 476 24.86 7.92 22.22
CA MET A 476 24.27 8.62 23.41
C MET A 476 22.89 9.29 23.24
N GLY A 477 21.90 9.19 24.13
CA GLY A 477 21.80 8.68 25.51
C GLY A 477 20.36 8.86 26.07
N ASN A 478 20.07 8.16 27.16
CA ASN A 478 18.77 7.77 27.75
C ASN A 478 18.13 8.83 28.71
N TYR A 479 16.79 8.84 28.87
CA TYR A 479 15.96 8.91 30.13
C TYR A 479 14.64 9.72 30.06
N GLY A 480 13.53 9.14 30.57
CA GLY A 480 12.50 9.89 31.33
C GLY A 480 11.02 9.60 31.02
N TYR A 481 10.21 9.26 32.05
CA TYR A 481 8.87 8.66 32.04
C TYR A 481 7.83 9.56 32.78
N TYR A 482 6.52 9.26 32.66
CA TYR A 482 5.29 9.79 33.36
C TYR A 482 4.64 11.07 32.80
N GLY A 483 3.31 11.27 32.66
CA GLY A 483 2.08 10.52 32.99
C GLY A 483 0.93 11.50 33.36
N GLY A 484 -0.33 11.25 32.93
CA GLY A 484 -1.54 11.58 33.74
C GLY A 484 -2.65 12.54 33.23
N TYR A 485 -3.83 11.96 32.95
CA TYR A 485 -5.19 12.27 33.48
C TYR A 485 -6.02 13.55 33.14
N TYR A 486 -7.14 13.31 32.43
CA TYR A 486 -8.59 13.56 32.73
C TYR A 486 -9.22 14.97 32.96
N GLY A 487 -10.40 15.14 32.32
CA GLY A 487 -11.56 15.96 32.73
C GLY A 487 -11.91 17.08 31.73
N GLY A 488 -13.15 17.40 31.33
CA GLY A 488 -14.51 17.03 31.71
C GLY A 488 -15.51 17.92 30.93
N TYR A 489 -16.75 17.44 30.78
CA TYR A 489 -17.90 17.90 29.99
C TYR A 489 -18.30 19.40 30.01
N GLY A 490 -18.97 19.85 28.93
CA GLY A 490 -19.91 20.99 28.94
C GLY A 490 -20.55 21.33 27.58
N ASP A 491 -21.83 21.00 27.42
CA ASP A 491 -22.73 21.33 26.28
C ASP A 491 -22.87 22.82 25.96
N TYR A 492 -22.94 23.19 24.68
CA TYR A 492 -23.83 24.24 24.14
C TYR A 492 -24.01 24.03 22.62
N TYR A 493 -25.22 23.69 22.19
CA TYR A 493 -25.61 23.61 20.78
C TYR A 493 -25.91 25.01 20.23
N ASP A 494 -25.21 25.39 19.17
CA ASP A 494 -25.61 26.45 18.23
C ASP A 494 -25.47 25.91 16.80
N SER A 495 -26.51 26.10 15.99
CA SER A 495 -26.66 25.46 14.68
C SER A 495 -25.82 26.18 13.62
N GLY A 496 -24.58 25.71 13.42
CA GLY A 496 -23.72 26.11 12.31
C GLY A 496 -23.89 25.20 11.09
N GLU A 497 -23.86 25.79 9.88
CA GLU A 497 -23.76 25.03 8.63
C GLU A 497 -22.52 24.13 8.69
N THR A 498 -22.77 22.83 8.57
CA THR A 498 -21.74 21.81 8.72
C THR A 498 -21.22 21.45 7.34
N THR A 499 -20.02 21.91 6.99
CA THR A 499 -19.32 21.42 5.81
C THR A 499 -18.59 20.14 6.20
N THR A 500 -19.08 19.02 5.70
CA THR A 500 -18.43 17.72 5.86
C THR A 500 -17.43 17.54 4.72
N THR A 501 -16.13 17.62 5.02
CA THR A 501 -15.08 17.35 4.03
C THR A 501 -14.55 15.94 4.27
N THR A 502 -14.77 15.05 3.31
CA THR A 502 -14.13 13.72 3.30
C THR A 502 -12.89 13.78 2.43
N GLU A 503 -11.72 13.70 3.04
CA GLU A 503 -10.45 13.46 2.34
C GLU A 503 -10.26 11.94 2.20
N VAL A 504 -9.81 11.50 1.02
CA VAL A 504 -9.53 10.09 0.73
C VAL A 504 -8.05 9.97 0.39
N TYR A 505 -7.37 9.02 1.03
CA TYR A 505 -5.96 8.71 0.80
C TYR A 505 -5.84 7.35 0.13
N THR A 506 -5.01 7.29 -0.90
CA THR A 506 -4.66 6.06 -1.60
C THR A 506 -3.69 5.22 -0.76
N ASP A 507 -3.91 3.91 -0.71
CA ASP A 507 -2.98 2.92 -0.15
C ASP A 507 -1.69 2.82 -0.98
N ILE A 508 -0.55 3.04 -0.35
CA ILE A 508 0.79 2.86 -0.92
C ILE A 508 1.39 1.60 -0.27
N PRO A 509 1.54 0.49 -1.01
CA PRO A 509 2.09 -0.73 -0.44
C PRO A 509 3.55 -0.58 0.01
N ALA A 510 4.00 -1.51 0.84
CA ALA A 510 5.40 -1.65 1.24
C ALA A 510 6.33 -1.76 0.01
N PHE A 511 7.54 -1.19 0.10
CA PHE A 511 8.56 -1.22 -0.97
C PHE A 511 8.03 -0.84 -2.37
N THR A 512 7.24 0.22 -2.42
CA THR A 512 6.68 0.70 -3.68
C THR A 512 7.45 1.92 -4.18
N PRO A 513 8.08 1.84 -5.37
CA PRO A 513 8.77 2.96 -5.96
C PRO A 513 7.77 3.95 -6.56
N LEU A 514 8.13 5.23 -6.54
CA LEU A 514 7.24 6.33 -6.90
C LEU A 514 7.93 7.31 -7.84
N ILE A 515 7.13 7.97 -8.68
CA ILE A 515 7.53 9.10 -9.50
C ILE A 515 6.71 10.33 -9.09
N PHE A 516 7.38 11.48 -9.00
CA PHE A 516 6.76 12.76 -8.77
C PHE A 516 7.07 13.67 -9.95
N GLN A 517 6.03 14.21 -10.59
CA GLN A 517 6.13 15.29 -11.57
C GLN A 517 5.74 16.59 -10.86
N PHE A 518 6.57 17.63 -10.93
CA PHE A 518 6.31 18.82 -10.13
C PHE A 518 6.85 20.11 -10.75
N TYR A 519 6.23 21.21 -10.33
CA TYR A 519 6.54 22.58 -10.72
C TYR A 519 6.89 23.41 -9.50
N ILE A 520 8.03 24.10 -9.56
CA ILE A 520 8.45 25.09 -8.57
C ILE A 520 7.89 26.44 -9.00
N GLU A 521 7.07 27.08 -8.18
CA GLU A 521 6.57 28.42 -8.49
C GLU A 521 7.73 29.41 -8.71
N PRO A 522 7.55 30.44 -9.55
CA PRO A 522 8.48 31.57 -9.59
C PRO A 522 8.67 32.17 -8.19
N ALA A 523 9.84 32.73 -7.91
CA ALA A 523 10.06 33.45 -6.66
C ALA A 523 9.09 34.64 -6.57
N ASP A 524 8.54 34.89 -5.38
CA ASP A 524 7.79 36.11 -5.11
C ASP A 524 8.72 37.32 -5.32
N GLU A 525 8.37 38.22 -6.25
CA GLU A 525 9.11 39.47 -6.53
C GLU A 525 9.08 40.48 -5.37
#